data_AF-A0A4Q4ZNP0-F1
#
_entry.id   AF-A0A4Q4ZNP0-F1
#
_cell.length_a   1.000
_cell.length_b   1.000
_cell.length_c   1.000
_cell.angle_alpha   90.00
_cell.angle_beta   90.00
_cell.angle_gamma   90.00
#
_symmetry.space_group_name_H-M   'P 1'
#
loop_
_entity.id
_entity.type
_entity.pdbx_description
1 polymer ?
#
loop_
_entity_poly.entity_id
_entity_poly.type
_entity_poly.pdbx_seq_one_letter_code
_entity_poly.pdbx_strand_id
1 'polypeptide(L)'
;MDRLDDELREAFGIGLNEYEVLVRLSEADQHALRMSTLADAMRFSRSRITHTISRMEAAGWVERCKSGDDGRGIVAQLTDQGYALLVEAAPTHVTGVREHLVDIADADDFAAMGRVMDAVVDKLSAAHPEVDIR
;
A
#
# COMPACT_ATOMS: atom_id res chain seq x y z
N MET A 1 -11.67 -13.19 -7.14
CA MET A 1 -11.44 -11.91 -6.45
C MET A 1 -9.94 -11.61 -6.33
N ASP A 2 -9.09 -12.24 -7.16
CA ASP A 2 -7.63 -12.11 -7.08
C ASP A 2 -7.03 -11.50 -8.37
N ARG A 3 -7.87 -11.01 -9.28
CA ARG A 3 -7.44 -10.64 -10.65
C ARG A 3 -6.36 -9.56 -10.67
N LEU A 4 -6.49 -8.53 -9.84
CA LEU A 4 -5.49 -7.45 -9.72
C LEU A 4 -4.14 -7.96 -9.18
N ASP A 5 -4.20 -8.92 -8.25
CA ASP A 5 -3.01 -9.54 -7.65
C ASP A 5 -2.33 -10.48 -8.65
N ASP A 6 -3.11 -11.22 -9.45
CA ASP A 6 -2.61 -12.06 -10.54
C ASP A 6 -1.94 -11.23 -11.64
N GLU A 7 -2.56 -10.13 -12.09
CA GLU A 7 -2.00 -9.24 -13.12
C GLU A 7 -0.64 -8.66 -12.72
N LEU A 8 -0.50 -8.25 -11.45
CA LEU A 8 0.78 -7.77 -10.92
C LEU A 8 1.82 -8.89 -10.81
N ARG A 9 1.42 -10.10 -10.38
CA ARG A 9 2.32 -11.25 -10.26
C ARG A 9 2.85 -11.69 -11.62
N GLU A 10 1.96 -11.77 -12.62
CA GLU A 10 2.30 -12.21 -13.97
C GLU A 10 3.22 -11.22 -14.68
N ALA A 11 2.95 -9.92 -14.55
CA ALA A 11 3.70 -8.90 -15.29
C ALA A 11 5.00 -8.45 -14.58
N PHE A 12 5.03 -8.43 -13.25
CA PHE A 12 6.11 -7.79 -12.48
C PHE A 12 6.69 -8.66 -11.36
N GLY A 13 6.13 -9.85 -11.11
CA GLY A 13 6.59 -10.74 -10.04
C GLY A 13 6.30 -10.22 -8.63
N ILE A 14 5.40 -9.24 -8.48
CA ILE A 14 4.94 -8.71 -7.20
C ILE A 14 3.46 -9.00 -6.99
N GLY A 15 3.07 -9.31 -5.76
CA GLY A 15 1.67 -9.33 -5.37
C GLY A 15 1.15 -7.94 -5.01
N LEU A 16 -0.16 -7.84 -4.88
CA LEU A 16 -0.86 -6.59 -4.55
C LEU A 16 -0.37 -5.97 -3.22
N ASN A 17 -0.02 -6.82 -2.24
CA ASN A 17 0.48 -6.34 -0.95
C ASN A 17 1.87 -5.70 -1.04
N GLU A 18 2.73 -6.18 -1.94
CA GLU A 18 4.06 -5.58 -2.17
C GLU A 18 3.93 -4.28 -2.94
N TYR A 19 3.06 -4.28 -3.96
CA TYR A 19 2.71 -3.06 -4.69
C TYR A 19 2.18 -1.96 -3.75
N GLU A 20 1.24 -2.29 -2.85
CA GLU A 20 0.72 -1.33 -1.87
C GLU A 20 1.83 -0.81 -0.92
N VAL A 21 2.78 -1.64 -0.50
CA VAL A 21 3.94 -1.16 0.28
C VAL A 21 4.77 -0.14 -0.51
N LEU A 22 5.02 -0.39 -1.80
CA LEU A 22 5.75 0.55 -2.66
C LEU A 22 5.00 1.88 -2.78
N VAL A 23 3.67 1.84 -3.00
CA VAL A 23 2.81 3.03 -3.03
C VAL A 23 2.93 3.83 -1.73
N ARG A 24 2.70 3.19 -0.58
CA ARG A 24 2.74 3.85 0.74
C ARG A 24 4.09 4.49 1.03
N LEU A 25 5.18 3.82 0.66
CA LEU A 25 6.50 4.40 0.84
C LEU A 25 6.73 5.55 -0.15
N SER A 26 6.29 5.45 -1.41
CA SER A 26 6.48 6.53 -2.39
C SER A 26 5.77 7.84 -2.04
N GLU A 27 4.67 7.76 -1.28
CA GLU A 27 3.88 8.91 -0.84
C GLU A 27 4.37 9.49 0.50
N ALA A 28 5.23 8.76 1.22
CA ALA A 28 5.76 9.19 2.50
C ALA A 28 6.95 10.15 2.34
N ASP A 29 7.12 11.03 3.33
CA ASP A 29 8.30 11.89 3.41
C ASP A 29 9.59 11.05 3.35
N GLN A 30 10.53 11.47 2.50
CA GLN A 30 11.82 10.78 2.26
C GLN A 30 11.68 9.32 1.79
N HIS A 31 10.51 8.97 1.28
CA HIS A 31 10.10 7.63 0.92
C HIS A 31 10.29 6.57 2.02
N ALA A 32 10.09 6.95 3.27
CA ALA A 32 10.37 6.08 4.41
C ALA A 32 9.26 6.10 5.46
N LEU A 33 8.94 4.93 6.01
CA LEU A 33 7.99 4.77 7.12
C LEU A 33 8.55 3.87 8.21
N ARG A 34 8.23 4.18 9.47
CA ARG A 34 8.49 3.28 10.59
C ARG A 34 7.74 1.97 10.36
N MET A 35 8.36 0.84 10.71
CA MET A 35 7.77 -0.49 10.54
C MET A 35 6.40 -0.64 11.21
N SER A 36 6.16 0.01 12.37
CA SER A 36 4.85 0.03 13.02
C SER A 36 3.83 0.82 12.22
N THR A 37 4.17 2.05 11.80
CA THR A 37 3.30 2.91 10.99
C THR A 37 2.94 2.24 9.67
N LEU A 38 3.91 1.58 9.03
CA LEU A 38 3.67 0.81 7.82
C LEU A 38 2.76 -0.40 8.07
N ALA A 39 2.90 -1.10 9.20
CA ALA A 39 1.99 -2.19 9.58
C ALA A 39 0.56 -1.67 9.72
N ASP A 40 0.38 -0.54 10.40
CA ASP A 40 -0.90 0.07 10.67
C ASP A 40 -1.57 0.55 9.36
N ALA A 41 -0.81 1.23 8.49
CA ALA A 41 -1.26 1.67 7.17
C ALA A 41 -1.70 0.49 6.27
N MET A 42 -0.95 -0.63 6.32
CA MET A 42 -1.28 -1.86 5.59
C MET A 42 -2.39 -2.68 6.26
N ARG A 43 -2.85 -2.30 7.46
CA ARG A 43 -3.74 -3.10 8.34
C ARG A 43 -3.21 -4.51 8.58
N PHE A 44 -1.90 -4.66 8.64
CA PHE A 44 -1.21 -5.93 8.83
C PHE A 44 -0.72 -6.09 10.26
N SER A 45 -0.61 -7.34 10.70
CA SER A 45 0.15 -7.61 11.93
C SER A 45 1.61 -7.23 11.74
N ARG A 46 2.28 -6.87 12.85
CA ARG A 46 3.73 -6.56 12.86
C ARG A 46 4.57 -7.71 12.29
N SER A 47 4.18 -8.95 12.54
CA SER A 47 4.85 -10.13 12.00
C SER A 47 4.70 -10.20 10.47
N ARG A 48 3.48 -10.01 9.95
CA ARG A 48 3.22 -10.03 8.52
C ARG A 48 4.02 -8.95 7.79
N ILE A 49 4.03 -7.71 8.28
CA ILE A 49 4.83 -6.66 7.62
C ILE A 49 6.32 -6.96 7.66
N THR A 50 6.83 -7.55 8.75
CA THR A 50 8.25 -7.92 8.87
C THR A 50 8.63 -8.95 7.80
N HIS A 51 7.78 -9.94 7.56
CA HIS A 51 8.00 -10.93 6.51
C HIS A 51 7.93 -10.32 5.11
N THR A 52 6.93 -9.47 4.83
CA THR A 52 6.82 -8.77 3.55
C THR A 52 8.06 -7.92 3.27
N ILE A 53 8.47 -7.08 4.22
CA ILE A 53 9.66 -6.22 4.07
C ILE A 53 10.93 -7.03 3.91
N SER A 54 11.11 -8.13 4.65
CA SER A 54 12.29 -8.98 4.50
C SER A 54 12.41 -9.56 3.08
N ARG A 55 11.28 -9.91 2.45
CA ARG A 55 11.27 -10.41 1.06
C ARG A 55 11.54 -9.29 0.05
N MET A 56 10.94 -8.12 0.24
CA MET A 56 11.18 -6.96 -0.63
C MET A 56 12.61 -6.44 -0.52
N GLU A 57 13.20 -6.50 0.67
CA GLU A 57 14.61 -6.16 0.93
C GLU A 57 15.55 -7.15 0.23
N ALA A 58 15.25 -8.45 0.28
CA ALA A 58 16.00 -9.46 -0.47
C ALA A 58 15.93 -9.25 -2.00
N ALA A 59 14.86 -8.64 -2.50
CA ALA A 59 14.68 -8.27 -3.91
C ALA A 59 15.29 -6.90 -4.28
N GLY A 60 15.77 -6.13 -3.29
CA GLY A 60 16.37 -4.81 -3.48
C GLY A 60 15.38 -3.67 -3.66
N TRP A 61 14.08 -3.88 -3.41
CA TRP A 61 13.05 -2.84 -3.61
C TRP A 61 12.89 -1.90 -2.42
N VAL A 62 13.28 -2.35 -1.22
CA VAL A 62 13.28 -1.56 0.00
C VAL A 62 14.54 -1.85 0.80
N GLU A 63 14.88 -0.98 1.72
CA GLU A 63 15.94 -1.22 2.72
C GLU A 63 15.47 -0.84 4.13
N ARG A 64 16.02 -1.51 5.14
CA ARG A 64 15.78 -1.15 6.54
C ARG A 64 16.89 -0.27 7.09
N CYS A 65 16.53 0.94 7.49
CA CYS A 65 17.44 1.91 8.07
C CYS A 65 17.08 2.22 9.53
N LYS A 66 18.06 2.72 10.30
CA LYS A 66 17.78 3.28 11.63
C LYS A 66 17.14 4.66 11.46
N SER A 67 16.08 4.94 12.20
CA SER A 67 15.43 6.25 12.20
C SER A 67 16.39 7.32 12.76
N GLY A 68 16.58 8.41 12.02
CA GLY A 68 17.41 9.54 12.43
C GLY A 68 16.88 10.33 13.63
N ASP A 69 15.55 10.32 13.85
CA ASP A 69 14.89 11.21 14.81
C ASP A 69 14.96 10.73 16.27
N ASP A 70 15.00 9.42 16.52
CA ASP A 70 15.03 8.88 17.89
C ASP A 70 16.05 7.75 18.10
N GLY A 71 16.78 7.35 17.05
CA GLY A 71 17.78 6.27 17.06
C GLY A 71 17.26 4.89 17.47
N ARG A 72 15.95 4.74 17.75
CA ARG A 72 15.34 3.55 18.36
C ARG A 72 14.36 2.84 17.44
N GLY A 73 13.87 3.51 16.39
CA GLY A 73 13.01 2.90 15.37
C GLY A 73 13.76 2.33 14.17
N ILE A 74 13.23 1.24 13.60
CA ILE A 74 13.58 0.78 12.25
C ILE A 74 12.54 1.34 11.28
N VAL A 75 13.01 1.95 10.20
CA VAL A 75 12.19 2.37 9.06
C VAL A 75 12.41 1.43 7.89
N ALA A 76 11.37 1.22 7.09
CA ALA A 76 11.51 0.73 5.72
C ALA A 76 11.60 1.95 4.81
N GLN A 77 12.59 1.98 3.93
CA GLN A 77 12.80 3.04 2.95
C GLN A 77 12.74 2.44 1.55
N LEU A 78 12.06 3.12 0.63
CA LEU A 78 11.99 2.75 -0.77
C LEU A 78 13.33 3.00 -1.44
N THR A 79 13.84 2.03 -2.20
CA THR A 79 15.05 2.21 -3.01
C THR A 79 14.68 2.79 -4.38
N ASP A 80 15.67 3.29 -5.12
CA ASP A 80 15.48 3.71 -6.51
C ASP A 80 14.96 2.56 -7.40
N GLN A 81 15.41 1.34 -7.15
CA GLN A 81 14.93 0.15 -7.85
C GLN A 81 13.47 -0.14 -7.53
N GLY A 82 13.07 -0.02 -6.25
CA GLY A 82 11.67 -0.16 -5.84
C GLY A 82 10.77 0.92 -6.43
N TYR A 83 11.27 2.16 -6.51
CA TYR A 83 10.54 3.27 -7.14
C TYR A 83 10.37 3.05 -8.65
N ALA A 84 11.42 2.61 -9.35
CA ALA A 84 11.32 2.26 -10.77
C ALA A 84 10.29 1.16 -11.02
N LEU A 85 10.31 0.09 -10.20
CA LEU A 85 9.31 -0.98 -10.27
C LEU A 85 7.89 -0.46 -10.05
N LEU A 86 7.68 0.44 -9.09
CA LEU A 86 6.37 1.06 -8.85
C LEU A 86 5.87 1.81 -10.09
N VAL A 87 6.73 2.64 -10.69
CA VAL A 87 6.39 3.42 -11.89
C VAL A 87 6.02 2.51 -13.05
N GLU A 88 6.73 1.40 -13.23
CA GLU A 88 6.42 0.40 -14.26
C GLU A 88 5.12 -0.37 -13.99
N ALA A 89 4.84 -0.71 -12.73
CA ALA A 89 3.68 -1.50 -12.33
C ALA A 89 2.37 -0.70 -12.27
N ALA A 90 2.45 0.61 -11.97
CA ALA A 90 1.28 1.45 -11.74
C ALA A 90 0.27 1.48 -12.90
N PRO A 91 0.67 1.59 -14.18
CA PRO A 91 -0.28 1.55 -15.29
C PRO A 91 -1.10 0.26 -15.35
N THR A 92 -0.48 -0.90 -15.08
CA THR A 92 -1.19 -2.19 -15.05
C THR A 92 -2.20 -2.22 -13.92
N HIS A 93 -1.80 -1.79 -12.72
CA HIS A 93 -2.72 -1.76 -11.58
C HIS A 93 -3.90 -0.80 -11.81
N VAL A 94 -3.63 0.42 -12.28
CA VAL A 94 -4.68 1.42 -12.56
C VAL A 94 -5.64 0.93 -13.64
N THR A 95 -5.12 0.34 -14.72
CA THR A 95 -5.95 -0.21 -15.79
C THR A 95 -6.84 -1.33 -15.27
N GLY A 96 -6.28 -2.28 -14.50
CA GLY A 96 -7.06 -3.35 -13.89
C GLY A 96 -8.14 -2.82 -12.94
N VAL A 97 -7.84 -1.82 -12.11
CA VAL A 97 -8.84 -1.19 -11.23
C VAL A 97 -9.95 -0.52 -12.04
N ARG A 98 -9.61 0.15 -13.15
CA ARG A 98 -10.63 0.74 -14.02
C ARG A 98 -11.52 -0.34 -14.64
N GLU A 99 -10.93 -1.36 -15.24
CA GLU A 99 -11.68 -2.43 -15.94
C GLU A 99 -12.54 -3.28 -15.00
N HIS A 100 -12.03 -3.61 -13.81
CA HIS A 100 -12.66 -4.59 -12.92
C HIS A 100 -13.50 -3.97 -11.79
N LEU A 101 -13.53 -2.64 -11.67
CA LEU A 101 -14.28 -1.95 -10.62
C LEU A 101 -14.93 -0.64 -11.09
N VAL A 102 -14.13 0.31 -11.59
CA VAL A 102 -14.62 1.69 -11.82
C VAL A 102 -15.51 1.76 -13.06
N ASP A 103 -15.06 1.25 -14.19
CA ASP A 103 -15.74 1.37 -15.48
C ASP A 103 -16.90 0.35 -15.62
N ILE A 104 -17.14 -0.49 -14.60
CA ILE A 104 -18.30 -1.41 -14.53
C ILE A 104 -19.58 -0.69 -14.11
N ALA A 105 -19.46 0.35 -13.29
CA ALA A 105 -20.60 1.08 -12.74
C ALA A 105 -20.83 2.40 -13.51
N ASP A 106 -22.08 2.86 -13.54
CA ASP A 106 -22.37 4.23 -13.93
C ASP A 106 -21.76 5.22 -12.91
N ALA A 107 -21.43 6.42 -13.35
CA ALA A 107 -20.79 7.44 -12.53
C ALA A 107 -21.63 7.80 -11.28
N ASP A 108 -22.95 7.85 -11.39
CA ASP A 108 -23.83 8.19 -10.27
C ASP A 108 -23.88 7.07 -9.23
N ASP A 109 -23.88 5.81 -9.67
CA ASP A 109 -23.84 4.64 -8.80
C ASP A 109 -22.48 4.52 -8.09
N PHE A 110 -21.38 4.76 -8.81
CA PHE A 110 -20.04 4.75 -8.21
C PHE A 110 -19.89 5.87 -7.16
N ALA A 111 -20.40 7.07 -7.46
CA ALA A 111 -20.45 8.17 -6.50
C ALA A 111 -21.32 7.85 -5.28
N ALA A 112 -22.44 7.15 -5.47
CA ALA A 112 -23.29 6.69 -4.36
C ALA A 112 -22.56 5.67 -3.47
N MET A 113 -21.84 4.71 -4.06
CA MET A 113 -21.00 3.77 -3.32
C MET A 113 -19.97 4.50 -2.46
N GLY A 114 -19.29 5.51 -3.02
CA GLY A 114 -18.33 6.34 -2.28
C GLY A 114 -18.96 6.99 -1.03
N ARG A 115 -20.12 7.64 -1.18
CA ARG A 115 -20.84 8.26 -0.04
C ARG A 115 -21.20 7.26 1.05
N VAL A 116 -21.61 6.05 0.67
CA VAL A 116 -21.95 5.00 1.64
C VAL A 116 -20.70 4.54 2.38
N MET A 117 -19.60 4.28 1.66
CA MET A 117 -18.34 3.85 2.27
C MET A 117 -17.74 4.91 3.20
N ASP A 118 -17.82 6.19 2.83
CA ASP A 118 -17.39 7.31 3.69
C ASP A 118 -18.16 7.31 5.01
N ALA A 119 -19.50 7.18 4.96
CA ALA A 119 -20.32 7.14 6.18
C ALA A 119 -20.00 5.93 7.08
N VAL A 120 -19.67 4.78 6.47
CA VAL A 120 -19.21 3.58 7.20
C VAL A 120 -17.86 3.82 7.86
N VAL A 121 -16.89 4.37 7.13
CA VAL A 121 -15.55 4.68 7.65
C VAL A 121 -15.63 5.69 8.78
N ASP A 122 -16.33 6.81 8.60
CA ASP A 122 -16.49 7.84 9.64
C ASP A 122 -17.06 7.24 10.94
N LYS A 123 -18.03 6.32 10.83
CA LYS A 123 -18.62 5.63 11.98
C LYS A 123 -17.64 4.69 12.68
N LEU A 124 -16.83 3.95 11.93
CA LEU A 124 -15.88 2.98 12.46
C LEU A 124 -14.62 3.65 13.04
N SER A 125 -14.09 4.67 12.38
CA SER A 125 -12.95 5.46 12.85
C SER A 125 -13.28 6.22 14.14
N ALA A 126 -14.51 6.75 14.27
CA ALA A 126 -14.97 7.38 15.51
C ALA A 126 -14.99 6.41 16.71
N ALA A 127 -15.10 5.10 16.48
CA ALA A 127 -15.02 4.07 17.52
C ALA A 127 -13.57 3.61 17.80
N HIS A 128 -12.63 3.88 16.89
CA HIS A 128 -11.22 3.50 16.96
C HIS A 128 -10.32 4.62 16.38
N PRO A 129 -10.13 5.74 17.10
CA PRO A 129 -9.44 6.93 16.59
C PRO A 129 -7.95 6.71 16.27
N GLU A 130 -7.36 5.59 16.69
CA GLU A 130 -5.97 5.21 16.39
C GLU A 130 -5.80 4.62 14.99
N VAL A 131 -6.90 4.43 14.25
CA VAL A 131 -6.95 3.77 12.93
C VAL A 131 -7.38 4.76 11.83
N ASP A 132 -7.21 6.06 12.04
CA ASP A 132 -7.66 7.06 11.07
C ASP A 132 -6.98 6.83 9.70
N ILE A 133 -7.82 6.74 8.67
CA ILE A 133 -7.48 6.26 7.30
C ILE A 133 -7.39 7.44 6.34
N ARG A 134 -7.30 8.66 6.86
CA ARG A 134 -7.21 9.89 6.07
C ARG A 134 -5.81 10.48 6.13
#